data_AF-A0A0K1QC18-F1
#
_entry.id   AF-A0A0K1QC18-F1
#
_cell.length_a   1.000
_cell.length_b   1.000
_cell.length_c   1.000
_cell.angle_alpha   90.00
_cell.angle_beta   90.00
_cell.angle_gamma   90.00
#
_symmetry.space_group_name_H-M   'P 1'
#
loop_
_entity.id
_entity.type
_entity.pdbx_description
1 polymer ?
#
loop_
_entity_poly.entity_id
_entity_poly.type
_entity_poly.pdbx_seq_one_letter_code
_entity_poly.pdbx_strand_id
1 'polypeptide(L)'
;MHLRLLPAFAATALFATVSLCSVSAHADGPGAQPLPPPTQPANAPQGYRVEPVQSPGYTAPLSQTTQPSYVPQSIALSGPREIRDFSEGEPVPPGYRPVERTRTGLIVGGAVTFGCLYFISALVAAGNADANSGSSNPAAALWVPGIGPFIQMTKTDSSTANVFLAIDGVAQSAGIAMFIVGVTVPRTVLVRNDLLGKSNKLQLQAVPLLARDVTGAGVVGTF
;
A
#
# COMPACT_ATOMS: atom_id res chain seq x y z
N MET A 1 -19.71 -58.51 28.68
CA MET A 1 -18.80 -58.35 27.52
C MET A 1 -19.65 -57.85 26.35
N HIS A 2 -19.92 -56.54 26.28
CA HIS A 2 -20.75 -55.95 25.23
C HIS A 2 -19.86 -55.09 24.33
N LEU A 3 -19.67 -55.60 23.12
CA LEU A 3 -18.87 -55.04 22.04
C LEU A 3 -19.57 -53.77 21.53
N ARG A 4 -18.96 -52.59 21.74
CA ARG A 4 -19.45 -51.32 21.17
C ARG A 4 -18.93 -51.18 19.75
N LEU A 5 -19.84 -51.14 18.78
CA LEU A 5 -19.56 -50.70 17.41
C LEU A 5 -19.25 -49.19 17.41
N LEU A 6 -18.06 -48.83 16.94
CA LEU A 6 -17.66 -47.46 16.61
C LEU A 6 -18.27 -47.05 15.26
N PRO A 7 -18.90 -45.87 15.12
CA PRO A 7 -19.20 -45.31 13.82
C PRO A 7 -17.92 -44.68 13.23
N ALA A 8 -17.66 -45.02 11.97
CA ALA A 8 -16.60 -44.44 11.16
C ALA A 8 -16.84 -42.94 10.96
N PHE A 9 -15.93 -42.11 11.49
CA PHE A 9 -15.88 -40.69 11.17
C PHE A 9 -15.35 -40.52 9.75
N ALA A 10 -16.24 -40.16 8.83
CA ALA A 10 -15.89 -39.74 7.49
C ALA A 10 -15.19 -38.37 7.56
N ALA A 11 -13.86 -38.38 7.55
CA ALA A 11 -13.03 -37.20 7.36
C ALA A 11 -13.24 -36.68 5.93
N THR A 12 -14.19 -35.77 5.75
CA THR A 12 -14.35 -35.04 4.49
C THR A 12 -13.23 -34.01 4.42
N ALA A 13 -12.09 -34.40 3.84
CA ALA A 13 -10.98 -33.50 3.56
C ALA A 13 -11.40 -32.51 2.47
N LEU A 14 -11.89 -31.34 2.88
CA LEU A 14 -12.04 -30.20 2.00
C LEU A 14 -10.62 -29.69 1.67
N PHE A 15 -10.06 -30.14 0.54
CA PHE A 15 -8.81 -29.63 0.01
C PHE A 15 -9.01 -28.17 -0.42
N ALA A 16 -8.70 -27.24 0.47
CA ALA A 16 -8.50 -25.84 0.10
C ALA A 16 -7.13 -25.72 -0.59
N THR A 17 -7.13 -25.80 -1.91
CA THR A 17 -5.99 -25.38 -2.72
C THR A 17 -5.76 -23.89 -2.49
N VAL A 18 -4.78 -23.55 -1.65
CA VAL A 18 -4.22 -22.20 -1.57
C VAL A 18 -3.50 -21.94 -2.90
N SER A 19 -4.26 -21.52 -3.91
CA SER A 19 -3.70 -20.98 -5.13
C SER A 19 -3.08 -19.64 -4.75
N LEU A 20 -1.76 -19.62 -4.57
CA LEU A 20 -0.99 -18.38 -4.54
C LEU A 20 -1.13 -17.74 -5.92
N CYS A 21 -2.19 -16.97 -6.13
CA CYS A 21 -2.21 -15.99 -7.20
C CYS A 21 -1.16 -14.93 -6.84
N SER A 22 0.05 -15.10 -7.34
CA SER A 22 1.04 -14.05 -7.43
C SER A 22 0.38 -12.87 -8.14
N VAL A 23 0.00 -11.82 -7.40
CA VAL A 23 -0.31 -10.53 -8.00
C VAL A 23 1.04 -9.96 -8.47
N SER A 24 1.45 -10.39 -9.64
CA SER A 24 2.50 -9.73 -10.40
C SER A 24 1.90 -8.42 -10.89
N ALA A 25 2.05 -7.36 -10.08
CA ALA A 25 1.84 -6.00 -10.54
C ALA A 25 2.86 -5.71 -11.65
N HIS A 26 2.51 -6.07 -12.89
CA HIS A 26 3.22 -5.63 -14.08
C HIS A 26 2.95 -4.13 -14.19
N ALA A 27 3.91 -3.34 -13.73
CA ALA A 27 4.01 -1.96 -14.12
C ALA A 27 4.42 -1.95 -15.60
N ASP A 28 3.44 -1.92 -16.50
CA ASP A 28 3.65 -1.54 -17.89
C ASP A 28 4.19 -0.10 -17.88
N GLY A 29 5.51 0.02 -17.90
CA GLY A 29 6.18 1.28 -18.15
C GLY A 29 5.84 1.73 -19.58
N PRO A 30 5.46 3.00 -19.80
CA PRO A 30 5.28 3.51 -21.16
C PRO A 30 6.57 3.30 -21.95
N GLY A 31 6.46 2.56 -23.05
CA GLY A 31 7.57 2.22 -23.94
C GLY A 31 8.35 3.47 -24.34
N ALA A 32 9.67 3.41 -24.19
CA ALA A 32 10.57 4.44 -24.67
C ALA A 32 10.41 4.57 -26.19
N GLN A 33 9.86 5.69 -26.65
CA GLN A 33 9.87 6.00 -28.08
C GLN A 33 11.31 6.25 -28.54
N PRO A 34 11.74 5.70 -29.69
CA PRO A 34 13.05 6.01 -30.27
C PRO A 34 13.15 7.51 -30.58
N LEU A 35 14.20 8.15 -30.10
CA LEU A 35 14.53 9.54 -30.41
C LEU A 35 14.76 9.71 -31.92
N PRO A 36 14.25 10.77 -32.56
CA PRO A 36 14.58 11.09 -33.95
C PRO A 36 16.07 11.48 -34.07
N PRO A 37 16.71 11.14 -35.21
CA PRO A 37 18.13 11.42 -35.43
C PRO A 37 18.41 12.94 -35.51
N PRO A 38 19.61 13.38 -35.07
CA PRO A 38 19.98 14.79 -35.08
C PRO A 38 20.08 15.34 -36.51
N THR A 39 19.31 16.39 -36.80
CA THR A 39 19.45 17.18 -38.02
C THR A 39 20.77 17.94 -38.00
N GLN A 40 21.62 17.69 -38.99
CA GLN A 40 22.85 18.45 -39.22
C GLN A 40 22.54 19.95 -39.43
N PRO A 41 23.35 20.87 -38.88
CA PRO A 41 23.18 22.29 -39.16
C PRO A 41 23.49 22.59 -40.62
N ALA A 42 22.56 23.30 -41.27
CA ALA A 42 22.71 23.81 -42.61
C ALA A 42 23.85 24.85 -42.69
N ASN A 43 24.64 24.77 -43.76
CA ASN A 43 25.72 25.72 -44.10
C ASN A 43 25.26 27.18 -43.98
N ALA A 44 25.94 27.95 -43.13
CA ALA A 44 25.77 29.40 -43.07
C ALA A 44 26.61 30.09 -44.18
N PRO A 45 26.09 31.12 -44.87
CA PRO A 45 26.83 31.86 -45.90
C PRO A 45 28.01 32.64 -45.31
N GLN A 46 29.11 32.67 -46.06
CA GLN A 46 30.30 33.45 -45.74
C GLN A 46 30.04 34.96 -45.85
N GLY A 47 30.61 35.70 -44.91
CA GLY A 47 30.96 37.10 -45.09
C GLY A 47 30.31 38.04 -44.09
N TYR A 48 30.96 38.23 -42.93
CA TYR A 48 31.05 39.54 -42.29
C TYR A 48 32.34 39.57 -41.45
N ARG A 49 33.26 40.44 -41.85
CA ARG A 49 34.50 40.73 -41.12
C ARG A 49 34.12 41.78 -40.06
N VAL A 50 34.21 41.42 -38.78
CA VAL A 50 33.91 42.35 -37.67
C VAL A 50 35.21 43.06 -37.27
N GLU A 51 35.21 44.39 -37.35
CA GLU A 51 36.26 45.27 -36.81
C GLU A 51 36.29 45.22 -35.28
N PRO A 52 37.46 45.17 -34.63
CA PRO A 52 37.54 45.20 -33.17
C PRO A 52 37.35 46.62 -32.64
N VAL A 53 36.17 46.90 -32.09
CA VAL A 53 35.91 48.11 -31.29
C VAL A 53 36.47 47.90 -29.87
N GLN A 54 37.50 48.66 -29.50
CA GLN A 54 38.03 48.69 -28.14
C GLN A 54 36.99 49.25 -27.17
N SER A 55 36.53 48.43 -26.22
CA SER A 55 35.59 48.86 -25.19
C SER A 55 36.32 49.42 -23.95
N PRO A 56 35.88 50.54 -23.36
CA PRO A 56 36.45 51.09 -22.13
C PRO A 56 36.22 50.13 -20.95
N GLY A 57 37.28 49.94 -20.15
CA GLY A 57 37.28 49.04 -19.01
C GLY A 57 36.22 49.39 -17.96
N TYR A 58 35.29 48.47 -17.75
CA TYR A 58 34.33 48.51 -16.66
C TYR A 58 34.86 47.66 -15.50
N THR A 59 35.22 48.28 -14.38
CA THR A 59 35.60 47.59 -13.15
C THR A 59 34.34 47.24 -12.35
N ALA A 60 34.03 45.93 -12.28
CA ALA A 60 32.88 45.44 -11.53
C ALA A 60 33.14 45.54 -10.00
N PRO A 61 32.17 46.05 -9.21
CA PRO A 61 32.33 46.17 -7.76
C PRO A 61 32.36 44.80 -7.06
N LEU A 62 33.43 44.55 -6.30
CA LEU A 62 33.62 43.43 -5.39
C LEU A 62 32.73 43.59 -4.15
N SER A 63 31.45 43.23 -4.27
CA SER A 63 30.57 43.03 -3.12
C SER A 63 29.56 41.95 -3.46
N GLN A 64 30.05 40.71 -3.46
CA GLN A 64 29.23 39.53 -3.65
C GLN A 64 28.67 39.12 -2.29
N THR A 65 27.59 39.79 -1.87
CA THR A 65 26.73 39.24 -0.82
C THR A 65 26.27 37.87 -1.29
N THR A 66 26.60 36.82 -0.53
CA THR A 66 26.22 35.44 -0.83
C THR A 66 24.71 35.35 -0.94
N GLN A 67 24.21 35.41 -2.18
CA GLN A 67 22.80 35.18 -2.45
C GLN A 67 22.47 33.76 -2.00
N PRO A 68 21.31 33.53 -1.35
CA PRO A 68 20.80 32.19 -1.16
C PRO A 68 20.77 31.54 -2.54
N SER A 69 21.51 30.44 -2.69
CA SER A 69 21.69 29.73 -3.96
C SER A 69 20.33 29.48 -4.60
N TYR A 70 20.00 30.32 -5.60
CA TYR A 70 18.77 30.24 -6.34
C TYR A 70 18.89 29.04 -7.26
N VAL A 71 18.45 27.88 -6.77
CA VAL A 71 18.36 26.69 -7.59
C VAL A 71 17.26 26.96 -8.63
N PRO A 72 17.57 26.93 -9.93
CA PRO A 72 16.58 27.15 -10.97
C PRO A 72 15.40 26.20 -10.75
N GLN A 73 14.19 26.75 -10.77
CA GLN A 73 12.94 26.01 -10.54
C GLN A 73 12.76 24.82 -11.51
N SER A 74 13.46 24.85 -12.65
CA SER A 74 13.54 23.76 -13.63
C SER A 74 14.23 22.49 -13.10
N ILE A 75 15.21 22.60 -12.20
CA ILE A 75 15.93 21.44 -11.63
C ILE A 75 15.10 20.82 -10.49
N ALA A 76 14.35 21.64 -9.74
CA ALA A 76 13.43 21.13 -8.71
C ALA A 76 12.25 20.33 -9.30
N LEU A 77 11.95 20.48 -10.59
CA LEU A 77 10.80 19.86 -11.25
C LEU A 77 11.11 18.50 -11.92
N SER A 78 12.39 18.16 -12.11
CA SER A 78 12.82 16.92 -12.78
C SER A 78 12.95 15.71 -11.85
N GLY A 79 12.78 15.88 -10.54
CA GLY A 79 12.90 14.80 -9.55
C GLY A 79 11.64 13.92 -9.40
N PRO A 80 11.76 12.71 -8.82
CA PRO A 80 10.62 11.82 -8.53
C PRO A 80 9.50 12.49 -7.73
N ARG A 81 8.25 12.07 -7.97
CA ARG A 81 7.09 12.64 -7.26
C ARG A 81 7.08 12.34 -5.76
N GLU A 82 7.52 11.14 -5.41
CA GLU A 82 7.59 10.61 -4.05
C GLU A 82 8.91 9.84 -3.92
N ILE A 83 9.66 10.10 -2.85
CA ILE A 83 10.85 9.35 -2.47
C ILE A 83 10.46 8.55 -1.22
N ARG A 84 10.57 7.21 -1.31
CA ARG A 84 10.02 6.26 -0.32
C ARG A 84 11.09 5.68 0.62
N ASP A 85 12.34 5.88 0.25
CA ASP A 85 13.57 5.40 0.87
C ASP A 85 14.19 6.43 1.83
N PHE A 86 13.44 7.46 2.20
CA PHE A 86 13.88 8.46 3.17
C PHE A 86 13.92 7.89 4.60
N SER A 87 15.06 8.05 5.27
CA SER A 87 15.22 7.69 6.68
C SER A 87 15.20 8.93 7.58
N GLU A 88 14.63 8.80 8.77
CA GLU A 88 14.67 9.86 9.77
C GLU A 88 16.12 10.19 10.15
N GLY A 89 16.54 11.43 9.94
CA GLY A 89 17.90 11.89 10.16
C GLY A 89 18.70 12.18 8.88
N GLU A 90 18.20 11.76 7.71
CA GLU A 90 18.80 12.14 6.43
C GLU A 90 18.46 13.59 6.05
N PRO A 91 19.38 14.32 5.39
CA PRO A 91 19.11 15.68 4.95
C PRO A 91 18.00 15.68 3.90
N VAL A 92 16.94 16.46 4.14
CA VAL A 92 15.83 16.60 3.19
C VAL A 92 16.30 17.32 1.93
N PRO A 93 16.18 16.72 0.73
CA PRO A 93 16.55 17.37 -0.52
C PRO A 93 15.74 18.66 -0.75
N PRO A 94 16.35 19.71 -1.33
CA PRO A 94 15.63 20.94 -1.67
C PRO A 94 14.40 20.66 -2.54
N GLY A 95 13.27 21.28 -2.21
CA GLY A 95 12.02 21.11 -2.98
C GLY A 95 11.15 19.91 -2.56
N TYR A 96 11.53 19.19 -1.51
CA TYR A 96 10.71 18.14 -0.90
C TYR A 96 10.34 18.48 0.54
N ARG A 97 9.25 17.89 1.03
CA ARG A 97 8.90 17.90 2.46
C ARG A 97 8.56 16.48 2.95
N PRO A 98 8.88 16.16 4.21
CA PRO A 98 8.41 14.93 4.84
C PRO A 98 6.89 14.98 5.02
N VAL A 99 6.21 13.90 4.66
CA VAL A 99 4.77 13.70 4.85
C VAL A 99 4.56 12.28 5.36
N GLU A 100 3.79 12.13 6.42
CA GLU A 100 3.36 10.83 6.91
C GLU A 100 2.31 10.21 5.98
N ARG A 101 2.53 8.95 5.59
CA ARG A 101 1.61 8.16 4.78
C ARG A 101 1.34 6.82 5.44
N THR A 102 0.08 6.40 5.38
CA THR A 102 -0.32 5.07 5.83
C THR A 102 0.29 3.97 4.95
N ARG A 103 0.62 2.82 5.55
CA ARG A 103 1.20 1.67 4.83
C ARG A 103 0.10 0.84 4.15
N THR A 104 -0.46 1.37 3.06
CA THR A 104 -1.62 0.77 2.38
C THR A 104 -1.41 -0.70 2.00
N GLY A 105 -0.22 -1.09 1.52
CA GLY A 105 0.06 -2.49 1.18
C GLY A 105 -0.03 -3.43 2.38
N LEU A 106 0.36 -2.97 3.57
CA LEU A 106 0.33 -3.76 4.80
C LEU A 106 -1.10 -3.85 5.37
N ILE A 107 -1.89 -2.79 5.22
CA ILE A 107 -3.33 -2.80 5.54
C ILE A 107 -4.07 -3.78 4.62
N VAL A 108 -3.91 -3.64 3.31
CA VAL A 108 -4.62 -4.48 2.33
C VAL A 108 -4.17 -5.93 2.47
N GLY A 109 -2.86 -6.18 2.56
CA GLY A 109 -2.32 -7.52 2.77
C GLY A 109 -2.85 -8.13 4.06
N GLY A 110 -2.77 -7.41 5.18
CA GLY A 110 -3.28 -7.88 6.48
C GLY A 110 -4.78 -8.17 6.45
N ALA A 111 -5.59 -7.26 5.89
CA ALA A 111 -7.04 -7.41 5.79
C ALA A 111 -7.45 -8.61 4.92
N VAL A 112 -6.80 -8.80 3.76
CA VAL A 112 -7.10 -9.92 2.86
C VAL A 112 -6.66 -11.24 3.48
N THR A 113 -5.43 -11.34 4.00
CA THR A 113 -4.93 -12.57 4.64
C THR A 113 -5.79 -12.96 5.83
N PHE A 114 -6.06 -12.02 6.76
CA PHE A 114 -6.92 -12.28 7.91
C PHE A 114 -8.34 -12.63 7.48
N GLY A 115 -8.94 -11.82 6.60
CA GLY A 115 -10.34 -11.97 6.18
C GLY A 115 -10.59 -13.30 5.48
N CYS A 116 -9.73 -13.70 4.54
CA CYS A 116 -9.89 -14.98 3.83
C CYS A 116 -9.73 -16.19 4.75
N LEU A 117 -8.71 -16.19 5.61
CA LEU A 117 -8.46 -17.31 6.53
C LEU A 117 -9.57 -17.44 7.57
N TYR A 118 -9.95 -16.33 8.21
CA TYR A 118 -11.05 -16.33 9.16
C TYR A 118 -12.37 -16.74 8.51
N PHE A 119 -12.63 -16.31 7.26
CA PHE A 119 -13.81 -16.75 6.52
C PHE A 119 -13.84 -18.27 6.34
N ILE A 120 -12.71 -18.89 6.02
CA ILE A 120 -12.61 -20.36 5.93
C ILE A 120 -12.86 -21.01 7.30
N SER A 121 -12.26 -20.50 8.38
CA SER A 121 -12.49 -21.02 9.74
C SER A 121 -13.97 -20.92 10.14
N ALA A 122 -14.61 -19.79 9.84
CA ALA A 122 -16.04 -19.56 10.10
C ALA A 122 -16.92 -20.50 9.26
N LEU A 123 -16.56 -20.76 8.01
CA LEU A 123 -17.28 -21.71 7.14
C LEU A 123 -17.20 -23.13 7.72
N VAL A 124 -16.03 -23.56 8.21
CA VAL A 124 -15.87 -24.85 8.89
C VAL A 124 -16.70 -24.91 10.17
N ALA A 125 -16.71 -23.83 10.96
CA ALA A 125 -17.50 -23.74 12.18
C ALA A 125 -19.01 -23.85 11.90
N ALA A 126 -19.49 -23.17 10.85
CA ALA A 126 -20.87 -23.18 10.40
C ALA A 126 -21.28 -24.57 9.88
N GLY A 127 -20.48 -25.18 9.00
CA GLY A 127 -20.77 -26.51 8.48
C GLY A 127 -20.84 -27.57 9.59
N ASN A 128 -20.01 -27.45 10.62
CA ASN A 128 -20.11 -28.31 11.80
C ASN A 128 -21.33 -27.99 12.67
N ALA A 129 -21.76 -26.73 12.76
CA ALA A 129 -22.99 -26.37 13.47
C ALA A 129 -24.21 -27.02 12.81
N ASP A 130 -24.29 -26.99 11.48
CA ASP A 130 -25.40 -27.57 10.73
C ASP A 130 -25.41 -29.11 10.82
N ALA A 131 -24.24 -29.74 10.71
CA ALA A 131 -24.10 -31.19 10.76
C ALA A 131 -24.39 -31.80 12.15
N ASN A 132 -24.31 -31.00 13.22
CA ASN A 132 -24.48 -31.45 14.60
C ASN A 132 -25.78 -30.91 15.21
N SER A 133 -26.86 -30.85 14.42
CA SER A 133 -28.14 -30.23 14.77
C SER A 133 -28.77 -30.83 16.05
N GLY A 134 -28.36 -30.31 17.22
CA GLY A 134 -28.81 -30.72 18.56
C GLY A 134 -27.71 -31.18 19.54
N SER A 135 -26.45 -31.28 19.12
CA SER A 135 -25.31 -31.60 19.99
C SER A 135 -24.31 -30.44 20.05
N SER A 136 -23.27 -30.54 20.90
CA SER A 136 -22.22 -29.53 20.99
C SER A 136 -21.42 -29.46 19.67
N ASN A 137 -21.25 -28.27 19.11
CA ASN A 137 -20.44 -28.06 17.91
C ASN A 137 -18.94 -28.28 18.24
N PRO A 138 -18.29 -29.33 17.68
CA PRO A 138 -16.89 -29.63 17.98
C PRO A 138 -15.94 -28.56 17.46
N ALA A 139 -16.34 -27.80 16.43
CA ALA A 139 -15.58 -26.72 15.81
C ALA A 139 -15.96 -25.32 16.29
N ALA A 140 -16.73 -25.20 17.38
CA ALA A 140 -17.23 -23.91 17.88
C ALA A 140 -16.13 -22.91 18.23
N ALA A 141 -14.90 -23.37 18.51
CA ALA A 141 -13.79 -22.48 18.81
C ALA A 141 -13.38 -21.61 17.61
N LEU A 142 -13.63 -22.08 16.38
CA LEU A 142 -13.25 -21.39 15.15
C LEU A 142 -14.06 -20.09 14.89
N TRP A 143 -15.13 -19.84 15.65
CA TRP A 143 -15.83 -18.54 15.64
C TRP A 143 -14.98 -17.40 16.22
N VAL A 144 -13.95 -17.72 17.00
CA VAL A 144 -13.04 -16.72 17.55
C VAL A 144 -11.88 -16.50 16.57
N PRO A 145 -11.77 -15.33 15.92
CA PRO A 145 -10.68 -15.07 14.98
C PRO A 145 -9.31 -15.11 15.67
N GLY A 146 -8.29 -15.64 14.97
CA GLY A 146 -6.90 -15.68 15.41
C GLY A 146 -6.60 -16.69 16.52
N ILE A 147 -7.38 -16.67 17.61
CA ILE A 147 -7.18 -17.55 18.78
C ILE A 147 -7.95 -18.87 18.65
N GLY A 148 -9.08 -18.84 17.93
CA GLY A 148 -9.96 -19.99 17.74
C GLY A 148 -9.27 -21.25 17.21
N PRO A 149 -8.41 -21.16 16.19
CA PRO A 149 -7.66 -22.32 15.70
C PRO A 149 -6.80 -22.99 16.77
N PHE A 150 -6.13 -22.22 17.64
CA PHE A 150 -5.33 -22.77 18.73
C PHE A 150 -6.18 -23.44 19.82
N ILE A 151 -7.34 -22.87 20.14
CA ILE A 151 -8.29 -23.51 21.05
C ILE A 151 -8.82 -24.81 20.40
N GLN A 152 -9.10 -24.79 19.10
CA GLN A 152 -9.60 -25.95 18.37
C GLN A 152 -8.60 -27.11 18.34
N MET A 153 -7.30 -26.83 18.36
CA MET A 153 -6.26 -27.86 18.46
C MET A 153 -6.39 -28.71 19.75
N THR A 154 -6.86 -28.11 20.84
CA THR A 154 -7.08 -28.84 22.11
C THR A 154 -8.29 -29.76 22.08
N LYS A 155 -9.14 -29.64 21.04
CA LYS A 155 -10.39 -30.39 20.87
C LYS A 155 -10.33 -31.44 19.77
N THR A 156 -9.21 -31.54 19.04
CA THR A 156 -9.08 -32.48 17.92
C THR A 156 -7.95 -33.47 18.16
N ASP A 157 -8.24 -34.75 17.96
CA ASP A 157 -7.26 -35.84 18.10
C ASP A 157 -6.42 -36.05 16.82
N SER A 158 -6.73 -35.32 15.74
CA SER A 158 -6.04 -35.44 14.46
C SER A 158 -4.78 -34.57 14.41
N SER A 159 -3.62 -35.21 14.35
CA SER A 159 -2.33 -34.52 14.17
C SER A 159 -2.28 -33.68 12.91
N THR A 160 -2.88 -34.17 11.82
CA THR A 160 -2.96 -33.42 10.56
C THR A 160 -3.82 -32.17 10.72
N ALA A 161 -4.99 -32.28 11.36
CA ALA A 161 -5.82 -31.11 11.65
C ALA A 161 -5.09 -30.11 12.55
N ASN A 162 -4.35 -30.60 13.54
CA ASN A 162 -3.54 -29.75 14.43
C ASN A 162 -2.48 -28.94 13.68
N VAL A 163 -1.80 -29.51 12.68
CA VAL A 163 -0.85 -28.77 11.85
C VAL A 163 -1.55 -27.68 11.04
N PHE A 164 -2.69 -27.99 10.41
CA PHE A 164 -3.45 -26.99 9.65
C PHE A 164 -4.00 -25.87 10.53
N LEU A 165 -4.51 -26.20 11.73
CA LEU A 165 -5.01 -25.22 12.69
C LEU A 165 -3.88 -24.33 13.24
N ALA A 166 -2.68 -24.89 13.46
CA ALA A 166 -1.52 -24.11 13.87
C ALA A 166 -1.11 -23.11 12.77
N ILE A 167 -1.05 -23.56 11.50
CA ILE A 167 -0.75 -22.69 10.36
C ILE A 167 -1.83 -21.62 10.21
N ASP A 168 -3.10 -22.00 10.30
CA ASP A 168 -4.25 -21.09 10.21
C ASP A 168 -4.22 -20.01 11.30
N GLY A 169 -4.05 -20.41 12.57
CA GLY A 169 -3.95 -19.48 13.69
C GLY A 169 -2.76 -18.52 13.57
N VAL A 170 -1.58 -19.03 13.19
CA VAL A 170 -0.39 -18.19 12.96
C VAL A 170 -0.65 -17.21 11.82
N ALA A 171 -1.17 -17.68 10.68
CA ALA A 171 -1.40 -16.84 9.52
C ALA A 171 -2.50 -15.79 9.77
N GLN A 172 -3.56 -16.13 10.50
CA GLN A 172 -4.57 -15.16 10.95
C GLN A 172 -3.96 -14.11 11.88
N SER A 173 -3.16 -14.53 12.87
CA SER A 173 -2.50 -13.60 13.80
C SER A 173 -1.51 -12.68 13.07
N ALA A 174 -0.79 -13.19 12.07
CA ALA A 174 0.11 -12.41 11.23
C ALA A 174 -0.67 -11.40 10.36
N GLY A 175 -1.81 -11.80 9.80
CA GLY A 175 -2.73 -10.91 9.07
C GLY A 175 -3.25 -9.77 9.93
N ILE A 176 -3.69 -10.09 11.16
CA ILE A 176 -4.14 -9.09 12.15
C ILE A 176 -2.99 -8.14 12.51
N ALA A 177 -1.80 -8.66 12.81
CA ALA A 177 -0.64 -7.85 13.14
C ALA A 177 -0.25 -6.92 11.98
N MET A 178 -0.22 -7.44 10.75
CA MET A 178 -0.01 -6.63 9.55
C MET A 178 -1.07 -5.54 9.41
N PHE A 179 -2.36 -5.86 9.59
CA PHE A 179 -3.40 -4.85 9.51
C PHE A 179 -3.21 -3.72 10.55
N ILE A 180 -2.99 -4.10 11.81
CA ILE A 180 -2.82 -3.15 12.93
C ILE A 180 -1.58 -2.27 12.73
N VAL A 181 -0.44 -2.87 12.39
CA VAL A 181 0.80 -2.12 12.12
C VAL A 181 0.61 -1.18 10.93
N GLY A 182 -0.18 -1.57 9.94
CA GLY A 182 -0.40 -0.79 8.73
C GLY A 182 -1.20 0.48 8.99
N VAL A 183 -2.16 0.38 9.91
CA VAL A 183 -2.99 1.51 10.37
C VAL A 183 -2.24 2.37 11.38
N THR A 184 -1.49 1.76 12.29
CA THR A 184 -0.91 2.46 13.45
C THR A 184 0.45 3.07 13.18
N VAL A 185 1.27 2.47 12.30
CA VAL A 185 2.65 2.89 12.04
C VAL A 185 2.74 3.54 10.66
N PRO A 186 2.61 4.88 10.57
CA PRO A 186 2.82 5.58 9.30
C PRO A 186 4.27 5.38 8.80
N ARG A 187 4.48 5.62 7.51
CA ARG A 187 5.81 5.77 6.91
C ARG A 187 6.02 7.23 6.53
N THR A 188 7.18 7.76 6.84
CA THR A 188 7.61 9.08 6.38
C THR A 188 8.06 8.95 4.93
N VAL A 189 7.46 9.73 4.03
CA VAL A 189 7.89 9.82 2.63
C VAL A 189 8.13 11.27 2.27
N LEU A 190 9.10 11.51 1.42
CA LEU A 190 9.35 12.84 0.90
C LEU A 190 8.47 13.06 -0.31
N VAL A 191 7.66 14.12 -0.26
CA VAL A 191 6.79 14.51 -1.36
C VAL A 191 7.27 15.85 -1.88
N ARG A 192 7.34 15.96 -3.21
CA ARG A 192 7.77 17.17 -3.91
C ARG A 192 6.80 18.32 -3.67
N ASN A 193 7.32 19.54 -3.50
CA ASN A 193 6.55 20.66 -2.97
C ASN A 193 5.38 21.12 -3.85
N ASP A 194 5.50 20.97 -5.16
CA ASP A 194 4.46 21.27 -6.16
C ASP A 194 3.28 20.28 -6.13
N LEU A 195 3.51 19.06 -5.64
CA LEU A 195 2.50 18.00 -5.57
C LEU A 195 1.70 18.05 -4.27
N LEU A 196 2.08 18.88 -3.31
CA LEU A 196 1.42 18.99 -2.03
C LEU A 196 0.05 19.66 -2.12
N GLY A 197 -0.14 20.53 -3.12
CA GLY A 197 -1.43 21.14 -3.46
C GLY A 197 -2.17 20.42 -4.60
N LYS A 198 -1.49 19.55 -5.35
CA LYS A 198 -2.03 18.80 -6.50
C LYS A 198 -2.14 17.30 -6.28
N SER A 199 -1.82 16.79 -5.09
CA SER A 199 -1.93 15.37 -4.81
C SER A 199 -3.40 15.02 -4.94
N ASN A 200 -3.73 14.21 -5.95
CA ASN A 200 -5.02 13.60 -6.27
C ASN A 200 -5.61 12.86 -5.06
N LYS A 201 -5.92 13.58 -3.99
CA LYS A 201 -6.82 13.13 -2.95
C LYS A 201 -8.19 13.49 -3.50
N LEU A 202 -8.92 12.46 -3.89
CA LEU A 202 -10.37 12.53 -3.84
C LEU A 202 -10.73 13.02 -2.42
N GLN A 203 -10.95 14.33 -2.27
CA GLN A 203 -11.28 14.93 -0.99
C GLN A 203 -12.77 14.74 -0.79
N LEU A 204 -13.20 13.58 -0.29
CA LEU A 204 -14.59 13.37 0.10
C LEU A 204 -14.82 14.03 1.45
N GLN A 205 -15.46 15.19 1.45
CA GLN A 205 -15.89 15.90 2.64
C GLN A 205 -17.39 15.65 2.84
N ALA A 206 -17.75 15.04 3.97
CA ALA A 206 -19.15 14.96 4.37
C ALA A 206 -19.59 16.34 4.87
N VAL A 207 -20.58 16.94 4.20
CA VAL A 207 -21.11 18.25 4.53
C VAL A 207 -22.54 18.06 5.05
N PRO A 208 -22.88 18.61 6.23
CA PRO A 208 -24.24 18.57 6.72
C PRO A 208 -25.14 19.37 5.77
N LEU A 209 -26.23 18.76 5.35
CA LEU A 209 -27.25 19.34 4.50
C LEU A 209 -28.40 19.75 5.40
N LEU A 210 -28.55 21.07 5.59
CA LEU A 210 -29.64 21.70 6.35
C LEU A 210 -30.50 22.51 5.38
N ALA A 211 -31.68 21.99 5.07
CA ALA A 211 -32.72 22.71 4.34
C ALA A 211 -34.01 22.75 5.17
N ARG A 212 -34.92 23.65 4.80
CA ARG A 212 -36.14 24.00 5.56
C ARG A 212 -37.00 22.78 5.95
N ASP A 213 -36.88 21.65 5.24
CA ASP A 213 -37.56 20.39 5.53
C ASP A 213 -36.69 19.13 5.29
N VAL A 214 -35.36 19.26 5.19
CA VAL A 214 -34.44 18.12 4.95
C VAL A 214 -33.18 18.27 5.80
N THR A 215 -32.91 17.26 6.64
CA THR A 215 -31.63 17.10 7.33
C THR A 215 -30.94 15.86 6.78
N GLY A 216 -29.72 16.01 6.28
CA GLY A 216 -28.96 14.89 5.72
C GLY A 216 -27.46 15.17 5.71
N ALA A 217 -26.69 14.25 5.12
CA ALA A 217 -25.28 14.44 4.85
C ALA A 217 -25.06 14.33 3.32
N GLY A 218 -24.47 15.36 2.73
CA GLY A 218 -23.96 15.31 1.37
C GLY A 218 -22.49 14.89 1.38
N VAL A 219 -22.04 14.20 0.34
CA VAL A 219 -20.60 13.97 0.12
C VAL A 219 -20.17 14.89 -1.01
N VAL A 220 -19.26 15.80 -0.72
CA VAL A 220 -18.71 16.74 -1.70
C VAL A 220 -17.25 16.38 -1.91
N GLY A 221 -16.77 16.42 -3.15
CA GLY A 221 -15.34 16.25 -3.38
C GLY A 221 -14.86 16.75 -4.71
N THR A 222 -13.55 16.97 -4.77
CA THR A 222 -12.81 17.33 -5.98
C THR A 222 -12.41 16.05 -6.72
N PHE A 223 -12.87 15.90 -7.95
CA PHE A 223 -12.54 14.80 -8.87
C PHE A 223 -11.59 15.27 -9.97
#